data_AF-A0A1A8C4L3-F1
#
_entry.id   AF-A0A1A8C4L3-F1
#
_cell.length_a   1.000
_cell.length_b   1.000
_cell.length_c   1.000
_cell.angle_alpha   90.00
_cell.angle_beta   90.00
_cell.angle_gamma   90.00
#
_symmetry.space_group_name_H-M   'P 1'
#
loop_
_entity.id
_entity.type
_entity.pdbx_description
1 polymer ?
#
loop_
_entity_poly.entity_id
_entity_poly.type
_entity_poly.pdbx_seq_one_letter_code
_entity_poly.pdbx_strand_id
1 'polypeptide(L)'
;FNRKFVLGLRETEERFYLLVKESRKYRDASLNCRLRGGTLAMPKTSSLNSLLLDYISQAGLTGVYVGVQVQSKDLNGTSSYV
;
A
#
# COMPACT_ATOMS: atom_id res chain seq x y z
N PHE A 1 3.66 25.36 12.78
CA PHE A 1 3.01 24.03 12.71
C PHE A 1 1.98 24.03 11.60
N ASN A 2 2.37 23.70 10.36
CA ASN A 2 1.44 23.55 9.25
C ASN A 2 1.84 22.27 8.51
N ARG A 3 1.38 21.11 8.99
CA ARG A 3 1.54 19.85 8.27
C ARG A 3 0.49 19.85 7.16
N LYS A 4 0.89 20.38 6.00
CA LYS A 4 0.08 20.42 4.80
C LYS A 4 -0.38 18.99 4.45
N PHE A 5 -1.68 18.71 4.61
CA PHE A 5 -2.41 17.61 3.96
C PHE A 5 -2.50 17.85 2.44
N VAL A 6 -1.37 18.18 1.80
CA VAL A 6 -1.33 18.39 0.36
C VAL A 6 -1.01 17.05 -0.26
N LEU A 7 -2.04 16.48 -0.91
CA LEU A 7 -2.09 15.15 -1.52
C LEU A 7 -2.32 14.07 -0.46
N GLY A 8 -3.24 13.14 -0.71
CA GLY A 8 -3.45 11.96 0.13
C GLY A 8 -2.18 11.13 0.22
N LEU A 9 -1.29 11.54 1.10
CA LEU A 9 -0.03 10.91 1.44
C LEU A 9 -0.05 10.59 2.92
N ARG A 10 0.29 9.36 3.26
CA ARG A 10 0.52 8.92 4.63
C ARG A 10 2.02 8.81 4.85
N GLU A 11 2.55 9.63 5.74
CA GLU A 11 3.96 9.66 6.09
C GLU A 11 4.22 8.87 7.38
N THR A 12 5.26 8.06 7.36
CA THR A 12 5.87 7.41 8.52
C THR A 12 7.31 7.94 8.69
N GLU A 13 7.99 7.52 9.75
CA GLU A 13 9.39 7.93 9.99
C GLU A 13 10.33 7.54 8.85
N GLU A 14 10.04 6.44 8.14
CA GLU A 14 10.91 5.90 7.09
C GLU A 14 10.37 6.14 5.66
N ARG A 15 9.06 6.30 5.48
CA ARG A 15 8.41 6.13 4.16
C ARG A 15 7.18 7.02 3.97
N PHE A 16 6.89 7.30 2.71
CA PHE A 16 5.66 7.95 2.27
C PHE A 16 4.80 6.98 1.47
N TYR A 17 3.49 6.97 1.74
CA TYR A 17 2.51 6.11 1.09
C TYR A 17 1.48 6.96 0.36
N LEU A 18 1.29 6.70 -0.94
CA LEU A 18 0.32 7.37 -1.79
C LEU A 18 -0.81 6.41 -2.16
N LEU A 19 -2.06 6.86 -1.97
CA LEU A 19 -3.23 6.16 -2.51
C LEU A 19 -3.50 6.61 -3.94
N VAL A 20 -3.40 5.67 -4.89
CA VAL A 20 -3.79 5.88 -6.29
C VAL A 20 -5.22 5.40 -6.46
N LYS A 21 -6.17 6.32 -6.66
CA LYS A 21 -7.61 6.01 -6.76
C LYS A 21 -8.07 5.55 -8.15
N GLU A 22 -7.14 5.42 -9.10
CA GLU A 22 -7.45 4.98 -10.46
C GLU A 22 -7.60 3.46 -10.50
N SER A 23 -8.74 2.97 -10.99
CA SER A 23 -8.94 1.55 -11.25
C SER A 23 -8.01 1.09 -12.37
N ARG A 24 -7.10 0.17 -12.06
CA ARG A 24 -6.05 -0.34 -12.95
C ARG A 24 -5.86 -1.83 -12.71
N LYS A 25 -5.34 -2.57 -13.69
CA LYS A 25 -4.87 -3.95 -13.45
C LYS A 25 -3.60 -3.91 -12.59
N TYR A 26 -3.32 -4.99 -11.85
CA TYR A 26 -2.13 -5.08 -10.99
C TYR A 26 -0.82 -4.66 -11.69
N ARG A 27 -0.60 -5.13 -12.94
CA ARG A 27 0.59 -4.79 -13.73
C ARG A 27 0.71 -3.28 -13.99
N ASP A 28 -0.41 -2.65 -14.33
CA ASP A 28 -0.47 -1.21 -14.61
C ASP A 28 -0.32 -0.39 -13.33
N ALA A 29 -0.89 -0.86 -12.21
CA ALA A 29 -0.69 -0.25 -10.89
C ALA A 29 0.78 -0.30 -10.47
N SER A 30 1.42 -1.47 -10.63
CA SER A 30 2.85 -1.66 -10.35
C SER A 30 3.74 -0.77 -11.21
N LEU A 31 3.44 -0.67 -12.51
CA LEU A 31 4.16 0.23 -13.42
C LEU A 31 3.93 1.70 -13.05
N ASN A 32 2.71 2.09 -12.69
CA ASN A 32 2.40 3.47 -12.29
C ASN A 32 3.20 3.89 -11.03
N CYS A 33 3.30 3.01 -10.03
CA CYS A 33 4.15 3.27 -8.87
C CYS A 33 5.61 3.45 -9.27
N ARG A 34 6.15 2.59 -10.14
CA ARG A 34 7.53 2.71 -10.66
C ARG A 34 7.77 4.01 -11.41
N LEU A 35 6.83 4.42 -12.28
CA LEU A 35 6.92 5.67 -13.04
C LEU A 35 6.91 6.91 -12.13
N ARG A 36 6.34 6.80 -10.92
CA ARG A 36 6.36 7.85 -9.89
C ARG A 36 7.59 7.79 -8.97
N GLY A 37 8.57 6.93 -9.26
CA GLY A 37 9.77 6.75 -8.44
C GLY A 37 9.56 5.93 -7.17
N GLY A 38 8.44 5.20 -7.06
CA GLY A 38 8.10 4.35 -5.92
C GLY A 38 7.85 2.90 -6.30
N THR A 39 7.29 2.14 -5.37
CA THR A 39 6.85 0.76 -5.57
C THR A 39 5.49 0.56 -4.92
N LEU A 40 4.80 -0.54 -5.26
CA LEU A 40 3.60 -0.92 -4.52
C LEU A 40 3.96 -1.11 -3.04
N ALA A 41 3.08 -0.67 -2.14
CA ALA A 41 3.30 -0.79 -0.71
C ALA A 41 3.49 -2.26 -0.33
N MET A 42 4.56 -2.57 0.40
CA MET A 42 4.84 -3.91 0.92
C MET A 42 4.74 -3.89 2.45
N PRO A 43 3.54 -4.12 3.02
CA PRO A 43 3.39 -4.24 4.47
C PRO A 43 4.10 -5.50 4.95
N LYS A 44 5.33 -5.34 5.46
CA LYS A 44 6.13 -6.46 6.03
C LYS A 44 5.84 -6.71 7.51
N THR A 45 5.15 -5.79 8.17
CA THR A 45 4.84 -5.84 9.61
C THR A 45 3.35 -5.62 9.82
N SER A 46 2.80 -6.19 10.89
CA SER A 46 1.40 -6.01 11.26
C SER A 46 1.06 -4.55 11.57
N SER A 47 1.98 -3.80 12.18
CA SER A 47 1.79 -2.37 12.46
C SER A 47 1.63 -1.55 11.18
N LEU A 48 2.46 -1.84 10.16
CA LEU A 48 2.38 -1.16 8.88
C LEU A 48 1.12 -1.57 8.12
N ASN A 49 0.72 -2.85 8.20
CA ASN A 49 -0.52 -3.34 7.63
C ASN A 49 -1.73 -2.59 8.22
N SER A 50 -1.84 -2.50 9.55
CA SER A 50 -2.93 -1.76 10.21
C SER A 50 -2.94 -0.28 9.82
N LEU A 51 -1.78 0.37 9.76
CA LEU A 51 -1.67 1.77 9.33
C LEU A 51 -2.18 1.99 7.91
N LEU A 52 -1.87 1.05 6.99
CA LEU A 52 -2.36 1.13 5.61
C LEU A 52 -3.86 0.83 5.52
N LEU A 53 -4.38 -0.12 6.29
CA LEU A 53 -5.81 -0.43 6.35
C LEU A 53 -6.64 0.75 6.86
N ASP A 54 -6.18 1.41 7.92
CA ASP A 54 -6.80 2.64 8.41
C ASP A 54 -6.80 3.72 7.32
N TYR A 55 -5.69 3.81 6.59
CA TYR A 55 -5.54 4.81 5.55
C TYR A 55 -6.46 4.56 4.34
N ILE A 56 -6.61 3.30 3.94
CA ILE A 56 -7.56 2.85 2.91
C ILE A 56 -9.00 3.12 3.35
N SER A 57 -9.33 2.80 4.61
CA SER A 57 -10.67 2.99 5.18
C SER A 57 -11.06 4.46 5.25
N GLN A 58 -10.13 5.33 5.68
CA GLN A 58 -10.33 6.79 5.69
C GLN A 58 -10.55 7.36 4.28
N ALA A 59 -9.97 6.72 3.25
CA ALA A 59 -10.17 7.11 1.86
C ALA A 59 -11.48 6.58 1.24
N GLY A 60 -12.26 5.79 1.99
CA GLY A 60 -13.52 5.18 1.52
C GLY A 60 -13.32 4.08 0.48
N LEU A 61 -12.13 3.46 0.44
CA LEU A 61 -11.81 2.39 -0.49
C LEU A 61 -12.04 1.04 0.18
N THR A 62 -12.52 0.06 -0.59
CA THR A 62 -12.78 -1.31 -0.10
C THR A 62 -11.58 -2.24 -0.29
N GLY A 63 -10.60 -1.85 -1.11
CA GLY A 63 -9.40 -2.63 -1.35
C GLY A 63 -8.43 -1.89 -2.27
N VAL A 64 -7.15 -2.28 -2.21
CA VAL A 64 -6.06 -1.73 -3.03
C VAL A 64 -5.11 -2.84 -3.43
N TYR A 65 -4.27 -2.59 -4.45
CA TYR A 65 -3.17 -3.50 -4.76
C TYR A 65 -1.94 -3.20 -3.90
N VAL A 66 -1.37 -4.26 -3.31
CA VAL A 66 -0.11 -4.21 -2.56
C VAL A 66 0.99 -5.05 -3.23
N GLY A 67 2.24 -4.77 -2.90
CA GLY A 67 3.43 -5.41 -3.48
C GLY A 67 3.74 -6.81 -2.91
N VAL A 68 2.77 -7.46 -2.28
CA VAL A 68 2.96 -8.80 -1.70
C VAL A 68 2.78 -9.84 -2.81
N GLN A 69 3.89 -10.40 -3.29
CA GLN A 69 3.81 -11.66 -4.02
C GLN A 69 3.63 -12.78 -3.00
N VAL A 70 2.51 -13.49 -3.07
CA VAL A 70 2.41 -14.81 -2.44
C VAL A 70 3.42 -15.69 -3.17
N GLN A 71 4.64 -15.80 -2.65
CA GLN A 71 5.46 -16.96 -2.95
C GLN A 71 4.65 -18.13 -2.41
N SER A 72 4.07 -18.93 -3.30
CA SER A 72 3.63 -20.28 -2.98
C SER A 72 4.87 -21.07 -2.57
N LYS A 73 5.32 -20.85 -1.34
CA LYS A 73 6.30 -21.66 -0.64
C LYS A 73 5.50 -22.33 0.46
N ASP A 74 5.00 -23.50 0.07
CA ASP A 74 4.62 -24.64 0.89
C ASP A 74 3.76 -24.36 2.13
N LEU A 75 2.57 -24.95 2.08
CA LEU A 75 1.76 -25.43 3.20
C LEU A 75 2.45 -25.28 4.58
N ASN A 76 1.88 -24.44 5.44
CA ASN A 76 2.00 -24.39 6.92
C ASN A 76 2.52 -23.08 7.56
N GLY A 77 2.04 -21.92 7.11
CA GLY A 77 2.30 -20.68 7.82
C GLY A 77 1.47 -19.50 7.31
N THR A 78 0.31 -19.30 7.91
CA THR A 78 -0.63 -18.21 7.64
C THR A 78 0.07 -16.84 7.58
N SER A 79 0.09 -16.23 6.39
CA SER A 79 0.31 -14.79 6.25
C SER A 79 -0.28 -14.31 4.93
N SER A 80 -1.61 -14.18 4.95
CA SER A 80 -2.32 -13.38 3.95
C SER A 80 -2.20 -11.92 4.38
N TYR A 81 -1.24 -11.22 3.79
CA TYR A 81 -1.20 -9.77 3.86
C TYR A 81 -2.06 -9.23 2.71
N VAL A 82 -3.03 -8.40 3.07
CA VAL A 82 -4.07 -7.83 2.20
C VAL A 82 -3.56 -6.54 1.55
#